data_AF-A0A7V3I435-F1
#
_entry.id   AF-A0A7V3I435-F1
#
_cell.length_a   1.000
_cell.length_b   1.000
_cell.length_c   1.000
_cell.angle_alpha   90.00
_cell.angle_beta   90.00
_cell.angle_gamma   90.00
#
_symmetry.space_group_name_H-M   'P 1'
#
loop_
_entity.id
_entity.type
_entity.pdbx_description
1 polymer ?
#
loop_
_entity_poly.entity_id
_entity_poly.type
_entity_poly.pdbx_seq_one_letter_code
_entity_poly.pdbx_strand_id
1 'polypeptide(L)'
;GAVGGICGVHNAIPIVKLRVPPFIATLAMFSLARGFALIYVGGGQVGNLPEGFTSMVGEGYVMPIVALSTVVIGYVLLSWTRFGRAVYAIGGNEQAARLSGVNVARVKFWVYVICGMLAGIAGLLLAGRIGAGDPKSGMGYELNAIAAVVVGGTSLMGGVGTIPGTLLGAVIIGSLDTGLGLMGINWFVQMVVKGYVILIAVILDQMKKR
;
A
#
# COMPACT_ATOMS: atom_id res chain seq x y z
N GLY A 1 -13.05 3.63 -0.69
CA GLY A 1 -13.17 2.71 0.47
C GLY A 1 -13.80 1.38 0.09
N ALA A 2 -15.12 1.30 -0.08
CA ALA A 2 -15.86 0.05 -0.29
C ALA A 2 -15.38 -0.77 -1.51
N VAL A 3 -15.20 -0.12 -2.68
CA VAL A 3 -14.66 -0.76 -3.89
C VAL A 3 -13.26 -1.34 -3.63
N GLY A 4 -12.41 -0.62 -2.92
CA GLY A 4 -11.09 -1.12 -2.49
C GLY A 4 -11.20 -2.35 -1.60
N GLY A 5 -12.16 -2.38 -0.67
CA GLY A 5 -12.45 -3.57 0.14
C GLY A 5 -12.88 -4.77 -0.71
N ILE A 6 -13.71 -4.56 -1.73
CA ILE A 6 -14.10 -5.61 -2.70
C ILE A 6 -12.86 -6.15 -3.43
N CYS A 7 -11.98 -5.28 -3.91
CA CYS A 7 -10.70 -5.69 -4.51
C CYS A 7 -9.84 -6.49 -3.52
N GLY A 8 -9.84 -6.12 -2.25
CA GLY A 8 -9.19 -6.85 -1.17
C GLY A 8 -9.78 -8.26 -0.95
N VAL A 9 -11.11 -8.39 -0.99
CA VAL A 9 -11.79 -9.70 -0.95
C VAL A 9 -11.43 -10.54 -2.16
N HIS A 10 -11.41 -9.93 -3.35
CA HIS A 10 -11.04 -10.61 -4.60
C HIS A 10 -9.60 -11.13 -4.57
N ASN A 11 -8.67 -10.39 -3.94
CA ASN A 11 -7.32 -10.89 -3.67
C ASN A 11 -7.31 -12.00 -2.62
N ALA A 12 -8.07 -11.83 -1.53
CA ALA A 12 -8.07 -12.76 -0.41
C ALA A 12 -8.57 -14.17 -0.77
N ILE A 13 -9.61 -14.28 -1.60
CA ILE A 13 -10.26 -15.57 -1.89
C ILE A 13 -9.31 -16.56 -2.58
N PRO A 14 -8.64 -16.23 -3.71
CA PRO A 14 -7.69 -17.14 -4.35
C PRO A 14 -6.49 -17.48 -3.46
N ILE A 15 -5.99 -16.49 -2.71
CA ILE A 15 -4.83 -16.69 -1.84
C ILE A 15 -5.16 -17.66 -0.70
N VAL A 16 -6.32 -17.48 -0.06
CA VAL A 16 -6.69 -18.25 1.14
C VAL A 16 -7.30 -19.61 0.79
N LYS A 17 -8.23 -19.67 -0.18
CA LYS A 17 -8.94 -20.91 -0.53
C LYS A 17 -8.18 -21.76 -1.53
N LEU A 18 -7.62 -21.13 -2.57
CA LEU A 18 -6.98 -21.82 -3.69
C LEU A 18 -5.46 -21.91 -3.56
N ARG A 19 -4.89 -21.30 -2.50
CA ARG A 19 -3.43 -21.26 -2.23
C ARG A 19 -2.61 -20.70 -3.39
N VAL A 20 -3.20 -19.78 -4.15
CA VAL A 20 -2.50 -19.04 -5.20
C VAL A 20 -1.41 -18.18 -4.55
N PRO A 21 -0.18 -18.14 -5.10
CA PRO A 21 0.86 -17.26 -4.61
C PRO A 21 0.38 -15.80 -4.56
N PRO A 22 0.53 -15.10 -3.42
CA PRO A 22 0.06 -13.73 -3.24
C PRO A 22 0.40 -12.76 -4.38
N PHE A 23 1.64 -12.82 -4.85
CA PHE A 23 2.13 -11.95 -5.91
C PHE A 23 1.31 -12.06 -7.20
N ILE A 24 0.93 -13.28 -7.59
CA ILE A 24 0.14 -13.54 -8.80
C ILE A 24 -1.27 -12.96 -8.65
N ALA A 25 -1.92 -13.20 -7.51
CA ALA A 25 -3.27 -12.70 -7.25
C ALA A 25 -3.30 -11.16 -7.25
N THR A 26 -2.35 -10.51 -6.58
CA THR A 26 -2.28 -9.05 -6.52
C THR A 26 -1.88 -8.43 -7.86
N LEU A 27 -1.02 -9.09 -8.64
CA LEU A 27 -0.64 -8.64 -9.98
C LEU A 27 -1.84 -8.72 -10.94
N ALA A 28 -2.61 -9.81 -10.88
CA ALA A 28 -3.85 -9.94 -11.64
C ALA A 28 -4.85 -8.85 -11.25
N MET A 29 -5.03 -8.57 -9.96
CA MET A 29 -5.92 -7.50 -9.50
C MET A 29 -5.45 -6.11 -9.92
N PHE A 30 -4.13 -5.85 -9.94
CA PHE A 30 -3.57 -4.60 -10.47
C PHE A 30 -3.97 -4.38 -11.93
N SER A 31 -3.81 -5.41 -12.77
CA SER A 31 -4.22 -5.36 -14.18
C SER A 31 -5.73 -5.24 -14.35
N LEU A 32 -6.52 -5.99 -13.58
CA LEU A 32 -7.99 -5.96 -13.63
C LEU A 32 -8.52 -4.58 -13.21
N ALA A 33 -8.10 -4.07 -12.04
CA ALA A 33 -8.57 -2.79 -11.53
C ALA A 33 -8.31 -1.65 -12.51
N ARG A 34 -7.11 -1.60 -13.10
CA ARG A 34 -6.76 -0.59 -14.11
C ARG A 34 -7.51 -0.79 -15.41
N GLY A 35 -7.61 -2.02 -15.90
CA GLY A 35 -8.36 -2.35 -17.11
C GLY A 35 -9.82 -1.92 -17.00
N PHE A 36 -10.49 -2.27 -15.90
CA PHE A 36 -11.87 -1.84 -15.62
C PHE A 36 -11.99 -0.32 -15.50
N ALA A 37 -11.06 0.35 -14.83
CA ALA A 37 -11.05 1.81 -14.74
C ALA A 37 -10.90 2.48 -16.13
N LEU A 38 -10.02 1.95 -16.99
CA LEU A 38 -9.83 2.45 -18.36
C LEU A 38 -11.07 2.23 -19.23
N ILE A 39 -11.71 1.06 -19.12
CA ILE A 39 -12.95 0.75 -19.84
C ILE A 39 -14.05 1.72 -19.41
N TYR A 40 -14.20 1.94 -18.09
CA TYR A 40 -15.23 2.81 -17.54
C TYR A 40 -15.13 4.26 -18.02
N VAL A 41 -13.89 4.77 -18.18
CA VAL A 41 -13.64 6.15 -18.60
C VAL A 41 -13.35 6.26 -20.11
N GLY A 42 -13.48 5.17 -20.86
CA GLY A 42 -13.22 5.16 -22.31
C GLY A 42 -11.78 5.54 -22.70
N GLY A 43 -10.80 5.23 -21.84
CA GLY A 43 -9.39 5.57 -22.03
C GLY A 43 -8.99 6.99 -21.61
N GLY A 44 -9.94 7.81 -21.16
CA GLY A 44 -9.69 9.17 -20.65
C GLY A 44 -9.56 9.26 -19.13
N GLN A 45 -9.83 10.46 -18.61
CA GLN A 45 -9.95 10.75 -17.18
C GLN A 45 -11.31 11.39 -16.87
N VAL A 46 -11.83 11.16 -15.66
CA VAL A 46 -13.04 11.85 -15.19
C VAL A 46 -12.62 13.16 -14.53
N GLY A 47 -12.82 14.28 -15.22
CA GLY A 47 -12.59 15.62 -14.67
C GLY A 47 -13.82 16.19 -13.95
N ASN A 48 -13.72 17.46 -13.53
CA ASN A 48 -14.81 18.22 -12.89
C ASN A 48 -15.44 17.50 -11.69
N LEU A 49 -14.59 16.98 -10.81
CA LEU A 49 -15.07 16.46 -9.54
C LEU A 49 -15.78 17.56 -8.74
N PRO A 50 -16.78 17.22 -7.91
CA PRO A 50 -17.55 18.20 -7.15
C PRO A 50 -16.64 19.13 -6.33
N GLU A 51 -16.89 20.43 -6.39
CA GLU A 51 -16.05 21.43 -5.71
C GLU A 51 -15.92 21.17 -4.21
N GLY A 52 -17.01 20.76 -3.55
CA GLY A 52 -16.97 20.40 -2.12
C GLY A 52 -16.08 19.18 -1.80
N PHE A 53 -15.86 18.29 -2.76
CA PHE A 53 -14.93 17.16 -2.59
C PHE A 53 -13.49 17.61 -2.83
N THR A 54 -13.25 18.39 -3.88
CA THR A 54 -11.92 18.89 -4.22
C THR A 54 -11.42 19.94 -3.24
N SER A 55 -12.28 20.80 -2.68
CA SER A 55 -11.91 21.76 -1.64
C SER A 55 -11.58 21.04 -0.34
N MET A 56 -12.46 20.14 0.11
CA MET A 56 -12.25 19.39 1.35
C MET A 56 -10.95 18.56 1.32
N VAL A 57 -10.64 17.89 0.20
CA VAL A 57 -9.43 17.07 0.06
C VAL A 57 -8.21 17.90 -0.37
N GLY A 58 -8.39 18.84 -1.28
CA GLY A 58 -7.35 19.64 -1.92
C GLY A 58 -6.89 20.86 -1.13
N GLU A 59 -7.73 21.47 -0.29
CA GLU A 59 -7.35 22.58 0.62
C GLU A 59 -6.54 22.11 1.84
N GLY A 60 -6.17 20.82 1.87
CA GLY A 60 -4.97 20.36 2.58
C GLY A 60 -5.16 19.81 3.99
N TYR A 61 -6.37 19.87 4.58
CA TYR A 61 -6.58 19.34 5.94
C TYR A 61 -6.99 17.87 5.98
N VAL A 62 -7.83 17.39 5.03
CA VAL A 62 -8.33 16.00 5.10
C VAL A 62 -7.25 14.96 4.80
N MET A 63 -6.37 15.23 3.83
CA MET A 63 -5.28 14.31 3.49
C MET A 63 -4.36 13.98 4.70
N PRO A 64 -3.77 14.96 5.42
CA PRO A 64 -2.94 14.67 6.59
C PRO A 64 -3.74 14.07 7.75
N ILE A 65 -5.00 14.49 7.97
CA ILE A 65 -5.85 13.90 9.02
C ILE A 65 -6.09 12.41 8.74
N VAL A 66 -6.44 12.04 7.51
CA VAL A 66 -6.68 10.64 7.13
C VAL A 66 -5.38 9.83 7.18
N ALA A 67 -4.26 10.40 6.75
CA ALA A 67 -2.95 9.75 6.84
C ALA A 67 -2.56 9.48 8.30
N LEU A 68 -2.66 10.49 9.17
CA LEU A 68 -2.36 10.36 10.60
C LEU A 68 -3.32 9.38 11.29
N SER A 69 -4.60 9.45 10.98
CA SER A 69 -5.61 8.50 11.50
C SER A 69 -5.27 7.07 11.10
N THR A 70 -4.84 6.86 9.85
CA THR A 70 -4.42 5.54 9.37
C THR A 70 -3.21 5.01 10.13
N VAL A 71 -2.23 5.87 10.42
CA VAL A 71 -1.05 5.51 11.23
C VAL A 71 -1.46 5.13 12.65
N VAL A 72 -2.30 5.95 13.30
CA VAL A 72 -2.76 5.70 14.68
C VAL A 72 -3.57 4.40 14.75
N ILE A 73 -4.55 4.22 13.87
CA ILE A 73 -5.37 3.01 13.80
C ILE A 73 -4.49 1.78 13.52
N GLY A 74 -3.57 1.89 12.55
CA GLY A 74 -2.63 0.83 12.19
C GLY A 74 -1.71 0.46 13.36
N TYR A 75 -1.21 1.46 14.10
CA TYR A 75 -0.38 1.25 15.28
C TYR A 75 -1.14 0.51 16.38
N VAL A 76 -2.35 0.96 16.72
CA VAL A 76 -3.19 0.28 17.73
C VAL A 76 -3.52 -1.15 17.28
N LEU A 77 -3.92 -1.32 16.02
CA LEU A 77 -4.30 -2.61 15.46
C LEU A 77 -3.12 -3.60 15.50
N LEU A 78 -1.93 -3.20 15.04
CA LEU A 78 -0.78 -4.10 14.95
C LEU A 78 -0.08 -4.32 16.29
N SER A 79 0.00 -3.29 17.13
CA SER A 79 0.77 -3.36 18.37
C SER A 79 -0.06 -3.95 19.52
N TRP A 80 -1.35 -3.62 19.61
CA TRP A 80 -2.13 -3.88 20.84
C TRP A 80 -3.18 -4.98 20.68
N THR A 81 -3.55 -5.37 19.46
CA THR A 81 -4.62 -6.37 19.25
C THR A 81 -4.10 -7.80 19.05
N ARG A 82 -4.99 -8.78 19.27
CA ARG A 82 -4.75 -10.20 18.92
C ARG A 82 -4.53 -10.39 17.43
N PHE A 83 -5.21 -9.60 16.60
CA PHE A 83 -5.03 -9.63 15.15
C PHE A 83 -3.60 -9.26 14.77
N GLY A 84 -3.05 -8.17 15.33
CA GLY A 84 -1.67 -7.76 15.10
C GLY A 84 -0.65 -8.85 15.45
N ARG A 85 -0.77 -9.45 16.64
CA ARG A 85 0.09 -10.58 17.04
C ARG A 85 0.01 -11.76 16.07
N ALA A 86 -1.19 -12.09 15.59
CA ALA A 86 -1.38 -13.14 14.61
C ALA A 86 -0.75 -12.81 13.25
N VAL A 87 -0.80 -11.54 12.81
CA VAL A 87 -0.15 -11.08 11.58
C VAL A 87 1.37 -11.27 11.66
N TYR A 88 2.02 -10.82 12.75
CA TYR A 88 3.47 -11.01 12.94
C TYR A 88 3.85 -12.50 13.04
N ALA A 89 3.07 -13.31 13.76
CA ALA A 89 3.32 -14.75 13.87
C ALA A 89 3.26 -15.46 12.51
N ILE A 90 2.26 -15.15 11.69
CA ILE A 90 2.13 -15.70 10.32
C ILE A 90 3.30 -15.25 9.45
N GLY A 91 3.71 -13.97 9.56
CA GLY A 91 4.84 -13.44 8.81
C GLY A 91 6.17 -14.09 9.16
N GLY A 92 6.38 -14.49 10.42
CA GLY A 92 7.62 -15.16 10.83
C GLY A 92 7.67 -16.62 10.40
N ASN A 93 6.60 -17.38 10.68
CA ASN A 93 6.47 -18.76 10.22
C ASN A 93 4.98 -19.18 10.17
N GLU A 94 4.45 -19.26 8.96
CA GLU A 94 3.05 -19.63 8.73
C GLU A 94 2.68 -21.02 9.25
N GLN A 95 3.58 -22.00 9.11
CA GLN A 95 3.33 -23.36 9.58
C GLN A 95 3.28 -23.40 11.11
N ALA A 96 4.24 -22.76 11.77
CA ALA A 96 4.27 -22.66 13.23
C ALA A 96 3.05 -21.92 13.78
N ALA A 97 2.65 -20.80 13.16
CA ALA A 97 1.45 -20.07 13.55
C ALA A 97 0.19 -20.94 13.48
N ARG A 98 0.07 -21.76 12.41
CA ARG A 98 -1.05 -22.70 12.26
C ARG A 98 -1.06 -23.78 13.34
N LEU A 99 0.10 -24.33 13.69
CA LEU A 99 0.24 -25.33 14.76
C LEU A 99 -0.09 -24.74 16.14
N SER A 100 0.18 -23.44 16.33
CA SER A 100 -0.19 -22.70 17.54
C SER A 100 -1.66 -22.23 17.58
N GLY A 101 -2.52 -22.75 16.71
CA GLY A 101 -3.96 -22.47 16.72
C GLY A 101 -4.37 -21.15 16.04
N VAL A 102 -3.47 -20.44 15.36
CA VAL A 102 -3.83 -19.24 14.59
C VAL A 102 -4.58 -19.65 13.33
N ASN A 103 -5.78 -19.09 13.13
CA ASN A 103 -6.51 -19.25 11.87
C ASN A 103 -5.88 -18.39 10.77
N VAL A 104 -4.83 -18.92 10.15
CA VAL A 104 -4.04 -18.25 9.10
C VAL A 104 -4.94 -17.74 7.96
N ALA A 105 -5.90 -18.56 7.53
CA ALA A 105 -6.83 -18.24 6.47
C ALA A 105 -7.65 -16.96 6.79
N ARG A 106 -8.21 -16.89 8.00
CA ARG A 106 -8.99 -15.73 8.45
C ARG A 106 -8.13 -14.48 8.57
N VAL A 107 -6.91 -14.60 9.11
CA VAL A 107 -6.02 -13.45 9.29
C VAL A 107 -5.57 -12.90 7.94
N LYS A 108 -5.08 -13.75 7.03
CA LYS A 108 -4.70 -13.35 5.67
C LYS A 108 -5.87 -12.70 4.92
N PHE A 109 -7.07 -13.25 5.06
CA PHE A 109 -8.27 -12.67 4.44
C PHE A 109 -8.46 -11.20 4.86
N TRP A 110 -8.48 -10.93 6.17
CA TRP A 110 -8.66 -9.58 6.66
C TRP A 110 -7.49 -8.64 6.34
N VAL A 111 -6.26 -9.14 6.30
CA VAL A 111 -5.09 -8.36 5.85
C VAL A 111 -5.33 -7.81 4.44
N TYR A 112 -5.70 -8.65 3.47
CA TYR A 112 -5.95 -8.20 2.09
C TYR A 112 -7.15 -7.26 1.98
N VAL A 113 -8.22 -7.49 2.75
CA VAL A 113 -9.39 -6.59 2.79
C VAL A 113 -9.00 -5.21 3.32
N ILE A 114 -8.26 -5.14 4.43
CA ILE A 114 -7.79 -3.88 5.01
C ILE A 114 -6.85 -3.17 4.03
N CYS A 115 -5.88 -3.87 3.43
CA CYS A 115 -5.00 -3.30 2.40
C CYS A 115 -5.79 -2.72 1.23
N GLY A 116 -6.79 -3.44 0.73
CA GLY A 116 -7.67 -2.97 -0.35
C GLY A 116 -8.47 -1.73 0.05
N MET A 117 -9.04 -1.70 1.25
CA MET A 117 -9.77 -0.54 1.77
C MET A 117 -8.86 0.69 1.86
N LEU A 118 -7.66 0.54 2.42
CA LEU A 118 -6.67 1.61 2.55
C LEU A 118 -6.20 2.12 1.19
N ALA A 119 -5.92 1.24 0.24
CA ALA A 119 -5.58 1.62 -1.13
C ALA A 119 -6.73 2.39 -1.80
N GLY A 120 -7.98 1.96 -1.59
CA GLY A 120 -9.16 2.66 -2.10
C GLY A 120 -9.43 4.00 -1.40
N ILE A 121 -8.96 4.22 -0.17
CA ILE A 121 -9.00 5.53 0.50
C ILE A 121 -7.90 6.42 -0.07
N ALA A 122 -6.67 5.91 -0.20
CA ALA A 122 -5.56 6.64 -0.80
C ALA A 122 -5.87 7.09 -2.24
N GLY A 123 -6.53 6.25 -3.05
CA GLY A 123 -6.97 6.61 -4.39
C GLY A 123 -8.02 7.73 -4.42
N LEU A 124 -8.96 7.75 -3.46
CA LEU A 124 -9.91 8.86 -3.33
C LEU A 124 -9.21 10.17 -2.95
N LEU A 125 -8.26 10.11 -2.03
CA LEU A 125 -7.48 11.29 -1.64
C LEU A 125 -6.63 11.82 -2.79
N LEU A 126 -6.05 10.92 -3.60
CA LEU A 126 -5.31 11.30 -4.81
C LEU A 126 -6.22 11.98 -5.84
N ALA A 127 -7.40 11.41 -6.10
CA ALA A 127 -8.36 11.99 -7.02
C ALA A 127 -8.84 13.39 -6.56
N GLY A 128 -9.12 13.55 -5.27
CA GLY A 128 -9.49 14.85 -4.71
C GLY A 128 -8.36 15.88 -4.75
N ARG A 129 -7.10 15.45 -4.57
CA ARG A 129 -5.92 16.31 -4.69
C ARG A 129 -5.68 16.79 -6.11
N ILE A 130 -5.89 15.93 -7.10
CA ILE A 130 -5.66 16.25 -8.53
C ILE A 130 -6.89 16.94 -9.15
N GLY A 131 -8.08 16.76 -8.57
CA GLY A 131 -9.34 17.26 -9.12
C GLY A 131 -9.90 16.41 -10.26
N ALA A 132 -9.29 15.24 -10.51
CA ALA A 132 -9.70 14.31 -11.55
C ALA A 132 -9.46 12.85 -11.14
N GLY A 133 -10.33 11.96 -11.60
CA GLY A 133 -10.17 10.51 -11.55
C GLY A 133 -9.48 10.00 -12.81
N ASP A 134 -8.16 9.92 -12.79
CA ASP A 134 -7.34 9.39 -13.89
C ASP A 134 -6.86 7.96 -13.58
N PRO A 135 -7.21 6.94 -14.40
CA PRO A 135 -6.74 5.57 -14.22
C PRO A 135 -5.21 5.38 -14.30
N LYS A 136 -4.49 6.34 -14.91
CA LYS A 136 -3.02 6.33 -14.98
C LYS A 136 -2.38 6.96 -13.75
N SER A 137 -3.13 7.68 -12.93
CA SER A 137 -2.63 8.24 -11.68
C SER A 137 -2.29 7.14 -10.67
N GLY A 138 -1.25 7.39 -9.87
CA GLY A 138 -0.75 6.41 -8.90
C GLY A 138 0.12 5.30 -9.51
N MET A 139 0.53 5.40 -10.78
CA MET A 139 1.57 4.53 -11.34
C MET A 139 2.87 4.62 -10.52
N GLY A 140 3.43 3.48 -10.13
CA GLY A 140 4.63 3.40 -9.31
C GLY A 140 4.39 3.56 -7.82
N TYR A 141 3.16 3.87 -7.37
CA TYR A 141 2.86 3.96 -5.94
C TYR A 141 2.97 2.60 -5.25
N GLU A 142 2.72 1.52 -5.98
CA GLU A 142 2.98 0.16 -5.54
C GLU A 142 4.45 -0.06 -5.15
N LEU A 143 5.39 0.40 -5.99
CA LEU A 143 6.82 0.30 -5.74
C LEU A 143 7.25 1.29 -4.65
N ASN A 144 6.72 2.51 -4.64
CA ASN A 144 6.96 3.49 -3.58
C ASN A 144 6.53 2.95 -2.20
N ALA A 145 5.37 2.28 -2.13
CA ALA A 145 4.87 1.70 -0.88
C ALA A 145 5.80 0.59 -0.38
N ILE A 146 6.29 -0.28 -1.27
CA ILE A 146 7.28 -1.31 -0.94
C ILE A 146 8.59 -0.64 -0.48
N ALA A 147 9.08 0.38 -1.19
CA ALA A 147 10.28 1.12 -0.83
C ALA A 147 10.16 1.71 0.59
N ALA A 148 9.05 2.37 0.87
CA ALA A 148 8.79 3.01 2.15
C ALA A 148 8.80 2.01 3.32
N VAL A 149 8.11 0.87 3.20
CA VAL A 149 8.06 -0.12 4.30
C VAL A 149 9.42 -0.78 4.52
N VAL A 150 10.18 -1.05 3.45
CA VAL A 150 11.50 -1.71 3.54
C VAL A 150 12.56 -0.76 4.08
N VAL A 151 12.63 0.48 3.58
CA VAL A 151 13.50 1.54 4.14
C VAL A 151 13.13 1.80 5.61
N GLY A 152 11.85 1.70 5.94
CA GLY A 152 11.34 1.76 7.31
C GLY A 152 11.69 0.56 8.20
N GLY A 153 12.41 -0.44 7.69
CA GLY A 153 12.87 -1.61 8.46
C GLY A 153 11.89 -2.79 8.51
N THR A 154 10.87 -2.82 7.64
CA THR A 154 10.00 -4.00 7.48
C THR A 154 10.69 -5.03 6.61
N SER A 155 10.78 -6.27 7.06
CA SER A 155 11.46 -7.31 6.27
C SER A 155 10.56 -7.89 5.19
N LEU A 156 11.10 -8.05 3.98
CA LEU A 156 10.40 -8.68 2.86
C LEU A 156 10.12 -10.17 3.08
N MET A 157 10.89 -10.83 3.96
CA MET A 157 10.65 -12.24 4.29
C MET A 157 9.61 -12.43 5.39
N GLY A 158 9.09 -11.34 5.96
CA GLY A 158 8.02 -11.35 6.95
C GLY A 158 8.49 -11.40 8.41
N GLY A 159 7.52 -11.26 9.32
CA GLY A 159 7.70 -11.44 10.76
C GLY A 159 8.30 -10.25 11.51
N VAL A 160 8.88 -9.28 10.81
CA VAL A 160 9.54 -8.10 11.40
C VAL A 160 9.06 -6.83 10.70
N GLY A 161 8.66 -5.84 11.49
CA GLY A 161 8.30 -4.50 11.04
C GLY A 161 7.68 -3.67 12.15
N THR A 162 7.66 -2.35 12.00
CA THR A 162 7.00 -1.43 12.95
C THR A 162 6.32 -0.29 12.20
N ILE A 163 5.18 0.17 12.71
CA ILE A 163 4.45 1.30 12.10
C ILE A 163 5.24 2.61 12.14
N PRO A 164 5.94 2.98 13.24
CA PRO A 164 6.81 4.15 13.24
C PRO A 164 7.94 4.06 12.20
N GLY A 165 8.55 2.89 12.03
CA GLY A 165 9.54 2.66 10.99
C GLY A 165 8.97 2.86 9.60
N THR A 166 7.81 2.26 9.29
CA THR A 166 7.10 2.47 8.03
C THR A 166 6.77 3.94 7.78
N LEU A 167 6.34 4.69 8.81
CA LEU A 167 6.06 6.12 8.69
C LEU A 167 7.33 6.90 8.32
N LEU A 168 8.44 6.64 9.00
CA LEU A 168 9.73 7.27 8.68
C LEU A 168 10.16 6.95 7.24
N GLY A 169 10.03 5.69 6.82
CA GLY A 169 10.32 5.29 5.45
C GLY A 169 9.43 5.99 4.42
N ALA A 170 8.13 6.15 4.72
CA ALA A 170 7.20 6.90 3.85
C ALA A 170 7.58 8.38 3.76
N VAL A 171 8.00 9.01 4.86
CA VAL A 171 8.51 10.39 4.86
C VAL A 171 9.79 10.52 4.05
N ILE A 172 10.72 9.56 4.15
CA ILE A 172 11.96 9.55 3.37
C ILE A 172 11.65 9.47 1.87
N ILE A 173 10.82 8.51 1.45
CA ILE A 173 10.44 8.34 0.03
C ILE A 173 9.64 9.54 -0.48
N GLY A 174 8.71 10.08 0.32
CA GLY A 174 7.93 11.27 -0.05
C GLY A 174 8.77 12.54 -0.15
N SER A 175 9.74 12.72 0.75
CA SER A 175 10.72 13.81 0.71
C SER A 175 11.63 13.69 -0.50
N LEU A 176 12.01 12.47 -0.90
CA LEU A 176 12.78 12.21 -2.11
C LEU A 176 11.97 12.59 -3.36
N ASP A 177 10.72 12.15 -3.49
CA ASP A 177 9.85 12.51 -4.62
C ASP A 177 9.68 14.04 -4.72
N THR A 178 9.47 14.71 -3.59
CA THR A 178 9.33 16.18 -3.55
C THR A 178 10.64 16.90 -3.85
N GLY A 179 11.74 16.47 -3.24
CA GLY A 179 13.06 17.07 -3.41
C GLY A 179 13.59 16.96 -4.83
N LEU A 180 13.53 15.76 -5.44
CA LEU A 180 13.94 15.57 -6.83
C LEU A 180 13.04 16.36 -7.79
N GLY A 181 11.74 16.45 -7.48
CA GLY A 181 10.80 17.30 -8.23
C GLY A 181 11.17 18.77 -8.19
N LEU A 182 11.50 19.31 -7.01
CA LEU A 182 11.94 20.70 -6.83
C LEU A 182 13.28 21.00 -7.52
N MET A 183 14.16 20.00 -7.61
CA MET A 183 15.41 20.08 -8.37
C MET A 183 15.20 20.02 -9.90
N GLY A 184 13.96 19.90 -10.38
CA GLY A 184 13.63 19.83 -11.80
C GLY A 184 13.99 18.49 -12.45
N ILE A 185 14.27 17.44 -11.66
CA ILE A 185 14.58 16.11 -12.20
C ILE A 185 13.29 15.49 -12.72
N ASN A 186 13.30 15.12 -14.01
CA ASN A 186 12.14 14.50 -14.65
C ASN A 186 11.76 13.16 -13.97
N TRP A 187 10.46 12.91 -13.88
CA TRP A 187 9.83 11.68 -13.41
C TRP A 187 10.49 10.37 -13.88
N PHE A 188 10.93 10.28 -15.14
CA PHE A 188 11.60 9.08 -15.66
C PHE A 188 12.88 8.74 -14.88
N VAL A 189 13.68 9.75 -14.53
CA VAL A 189 14.91 9.59 -13.75
C VAL A 189 14.57 9.29 -12.28
N GLN A 190 13.53 9.92 -11.73
CA GLN A 190 13.05 9.61 -10.39
C GLN A 190 12.67 8.13 -10.24
N MET A 191 12.07 7.53 -11.27
CA MET A 191 11.72 6.11 -11.28
C MET A 191 12.97 5.21 -11.22
N VAL A 192 14.05 5.57 -11.93
CA VAL A 192 15.34 4.88 -11.86
C VAL A 192 15.94 4.98 -10.46
N VAL A 193 16.00 6.19 -9.90
CA VAL A 193 16.54 6.44 -8.54
C VAL A 193 15.78 5.61 -7.50
N LYS A 194 14.45 5.62 -7.55
CA LYS A 194 13.61 4.83 -6.63
C LYS A 194 13.82 3.33 -6.77
N GLY A 195 14.02 2.84 -7.99
CA GLY A 195 14.38 1.44 -8.25
C GLY A 195 15.68 1.05 -7.53
N TYR A 196 16.72 1.90 -7.62
CA TYR A 196 17.98 1.68 -6.90
C TYR A 196 17.82 1.76 -5.39
N VAL A 197 17.02 2.69 -4.87
CA VAL A 197 16.73 2.78 -3.43
C VAL A 197 16.13 1.48 -2.91
N ILE A 198 15.14 0.92 -3.62
CA ILE A 198 14.54 -0.38 -3.25
C ILE A 198 15.62 -1.48 -3.29
N LEU A 199 16.37 -1.58 -4.39
CA LEU A 199 17.38 -2.62 -4.56
C LEU A 199 18.41 -2.59 -3.41
N ILE A 200 18.94 -1.41 -3.09
CA ILE A 200 19.89 -1.21 -1.99
C ILE A 200 19.26 -1.60 -0.66
N ALA A 201 18.03 -1.14 -0.38
CA ALA A 201 17.33 -1.47 0.86
C ALA A 201 17.15 -2.99 1.03
N VAL A 202 16.83 -3.71 -0.06
CA VAL A 202 16.69 -5.17 -0.05
C VAL A 202 18.04 -5.87 0.15
N ILE A 203 19.09 -5.42 -0.53
CA ILE A 203 20.45 -5.98 -0.36
C ILE A 203 20.88 -5.86 1.11
N LEU A 204 20.67 -4.69 1.72
CA LEU A 204 20.98 -4.45 3.14
C LEU A 204 20.14 -5.33 4.07
N ASP A 205 18.83 -5.52 3.81
CA ASP A 205 17.98 -6.44 4.59
C ASP A 205 18.47 -7.90 4.50
N GLN A 206 18.92 -8.33 3.33
CA GLN A 206 19.46 -9.68 3.12
C GLN A 206 20.82 -9.87 3.79
N MET A 207 21.71 -8.87 3.72
CA MET A 207 23.02 -8.93 4.36
C MET A 207 22.92 -9.02 5.88
N LYS A 208 21.96 -8.33 6.51
CA LYS A 208 21.76 -8.35 7.96
C LYS A 208 21.30 -9.71 8.51
N LYS A 209 20.81 -10.60 7.63
CA LYS A 209 20.31 -11.94 7.99
C LYS A 209 21.33 -13.06 7.79
N ARG A 210 22.41 -12.80 7.05
CA ARG A 210 23.55 -13.71 6.94
C ARG A 210 24.48 -13.49 8.11
#